data_AF-A0A3E0HL06-F1
#
_entry.id   AF-A0A3E0HL06-F1
#
_cell.length_a   1.000
_cell.length_b   1.000
_cell.length_c   1.000
_cell.angle_alpha   90.00
_cell.angle_beta   90.00
_cell.angle_gamma   90.00
#
_symmetry.space_group_name_H-M   'P 1'
#
loop_
_entity.id
_entity.type
_entity.pdbx_description
1 polymer ?
#
loop_
_entity_poly.entity_id
_entity_poly.type
_entity_poly.pdbx_seq_one_letter_code
_entity_poly.pdbx_strand_id
1 'polypeptide(L)'
;MRTFRTVLEQRIWERRQTLEEFAEYAETYAREQGEPGTLGVRHLQRLVAGRGPKGRPLGAVRPATARLLESILGVSVDELLEPPEVGRGVEMPVIREGFDAVLERFDEYAGWAQGTAERRVRGSVVGERSATRRNVGRTQLTGALAEYYAEPPPRHVLYGIRCGATEVVTSIVTRPGWLGLACALGEGDQLAFVPEVPVTRRWRDEVSLGAAVQRLAEVAGAGVRMTDVPLYRLVEVDARLGKITGTVTATSFVEYALTMDLLERELVDAVASRASAMPLRDRYLPDLASTLDISGRLCAGGVLALCAIARPADRYRGPADYALLVQERSGNVLNAAGRLAVIPKGFHQPMNDVRADAQIGVTLLRELEEELFGRGEVDSTAGTRRVAVPMHPGRVSEPMRWLLEEHDRMRMECTAFGLNLVSGNYEFASLIVIEDDEFWARYGGHIEANWESAGLRVYSSLDRELLTELISDESWSNEGLFAFCEGLRRLAQLGGERVNVPTMEATASGR
;
A
#
# COMPACT_ATOMS: atom_id res chain seq x y z
N MET A 1 -10.84 -28.57 2.63
CA MET A 1 -9.99 -28.81 1.45
C MET A 1 -10.86 -29.01 0.22
N ARG A 2 -10.81 -28.07 -0.72
CA ARG A 2 -11.40 -28.23 -2.05
C ARG A 2 -10.42 -29.07 -2.88
N THR A 3 -10.87 -30.18 -3.45
CA THR A 3 -10.03 -31.01 -4.31
C THR A 3 -10.04 -30.41 -5.71
N PHE A 4 -8.89 -29.94 -6.20
CA PHE A 4 -8.74 -29.48 -7.57
C PHE A 4 -8.34 -30.66 -8.46
N ARG A 5 -8.83 -30.65 -9.69
CA ARG A 5 -8.62 -31.74 -10.66
C ARG A 5 -7.37 -31.56 -11.49
N THR A 6 -6.97 -30.32 -11.71
CA THR A 6 -5.74 -29.96 -12.41
C THR A 6 -5.05 -28.78 -11.73
N VAL A 7 -3.73 -28.65 -11.92
CA VAL A 7 -2.98 -27.45 -11.50
C VAL A 7 -3.56 -26.18 -12.14
N LEU A 8 -4.08 -26.25 -13.37
CA LEU A 8 -4.79 -25.14 -14.01
C LEU A 8 -6.04 -24.69 -13.23
N GLU A 9 -6.86 -25.62 -12.72
CA GLU A 9 -8.01 -25.29 -11.87
C GLU A 9 -7.56 -24.60 -10.58
N GLN A 10 -6.47 -25.09 -9.98
CA GLN A 10 -5.87 -24.52 -8.79
C GLN A 10 -5.33 -23.12 -9.05
N ARG A 11 -4.54 -22.90 -10.11
CA ARG A 11 -3.94 -21.60 -10.44
C ARG A 11 -4.99 -20.53 -10.73
N ILE A 12 -6.07 -20.86 -11.45
CA ILE A 12 -7.17 -19.93 -11.69
C ILE A 12 -7.87 -19.54 -10.37
N TRP A 13 -8.05 -20.54 -9.48
CA TRP A 13 -8.63 -20.30 -8.16
C TRP A 13 -7.71 -19.48 -7.24
N GLU A 14 -6.39 -19.71 -7.26
CA GLU A 14 -5.38 -18.94 -6.51
C GLU A 14 -5.38 -17.47 -6.93
N ARG A 15 -5.61 -17.20 -8.21
CA ARG A 15 -5.79 -15.86 -8.78
C ARG A 15 -7.15 -15.23 -8.46
N ARG A 16 -8.04 -15.97 -7.77
CA ARG A 16 -9.41 -15.57 -7.42
C ARG A 16 -10.28 -15.19 -8.62
N GLN A 17 -10.01 -15.79 -9.77
CA GLN A 17 -10.78 -15.55 -10.99
C GLN A 17 -11.79 -16.71 -11.19
N THR A 18 -12.96 -16.37 -11.72
CA THR A 18 -13.86 -17.35 -12.36
C THR A 18 -13.27 -17.81 -13.69
N LEU A 19 -13.81 -18.89 -14.27
CA LEU A 19 -13.36 -19.36 -15.58
C LEU A 19 -13.71 -18.34 -16.68
N GLU A 20 -14.81 -17.62 -16.50
CA GLU A 20 -15.27 -16.55 -17.35
C GLU A 20 -14.30 -15.36 -17.32
N GLU A 21 -13.96 -14.86 -16.12
CA GLU A 21 -12.99 -13.77 -15.93
C GLU A 21 -11.59 -14.15 -16.43
N PHE A 22 -11.14 -15.39 -16.19
CA PHE A 22 -9.83 -15.84 -16.65
C PHE A 22 -9.78 -15.95 -18.19
N ALA A 23 -10.85 -16.41 -18.82
CA ALA A 23 -10.93 -16.46 -20.28
C ALA A 23 -10.89 -15.06 -20.90
N GLU A 24 -11.62 -14.10 -20.33
CA GLU A 24 -11.61 -12.70 -20.77
C GLU A 24 -10.22 -12.07 -20.59
N TYR A 25 -9.59 -12.30 -19.42
CA TYR A 25 -8.22 -11.88 -19.17
C TYR A 25 -7.23 -12.48 -20.20
N ALA A 26 -7.33 -13.77 -20.48
CA ALA A 26 -6.45 -14.45 -21.42
C ALA A 26 -6.61 -13.93 -22.86
N GLU A 27 -7.83 -13.55 -23.26
CA GLU A 27 -8.10 -12.92 -24.57
C GLU A 27 -7.51 -11.50 -24.67
N THR A 28 -7.61 -10.71 -23.60
CA THR A 28 -6.98 -9.39 -23.54
C THR A 28 -5.45 -9.49 -23.57
N TYR A 29 -4.89 -10.39 -22.76
CA TYR A 29 -3.45 -10.66 -22.73
C TYR A 29 -2.91 -11.13 -24.09
N ALA A 30 -3.64 -12.02 -24.78
CA ALA A 30 -3.23 -12.48 -26.11
C ALA A 30 -3.18 -11.32 -27.13
N ARG A 31 -4.13 -10.37 -27.05
CA ARG A 31 -4.17 -9.19 -27.92
C ARG A 31 -3.01 -8.24 -27.65
N GLU A 32 -2.70 -8.00 -26.38
CA GLU A 32 -1.62 -7.10 -25.94
C GLU A 32 -0.23 -7.64 -26.27
N GLN A 33 -0.02 -8.95 -26.12
CA GLN A 33 1.26 -9.61 -26.35
C GLN A 33 1.44 -10.12 -27.80
N GLY A 34 0.45 -9.90 -28.67
CA GLY A 34 0.49 -10.36 -30.07
C GLY A 34 0.48 -11.88 -30.23
N GLU A 35 -0.01 -12.61 -29.23
CA GLU A 35 -0.11 -14.07 -29.26
C GLU A 35 -1.33 -14.51 -30.10
N PRO A 36 -1.18 -15.43 -31.07
CA PRO A 36 -2.27 -15.85 -31.96
C PRO A 36 -3.31 -16.76 -31.27
N GLY A 37 -3.18 -17.03 -29.97
CA GLY A 37 -4.03 -17.93 -29.21
C GLY A 37 -5.32 -17.25 -28.73
N THR A 38 -6.44 -17.97 -28.80
CA THR A 38 -7.70 -17.58 -28.12
C THR A 38 -8.12 -18.68 -27.15
N LEU A 39 -8.69 -18.28 -26.01
CA LEU A 39 -9.08 -19.19 -24.93
C LEU A 39 -10.51 -18.90 -24.48
N GLY A 40 -11.48 -19.47 -25.20
CA GLY A 40 -12.88 -19.36 -24.78
C GLY A 40 -13.21 -20.17 -23.53
N VAL A 41 -14.19 -19.72 -22.75
CA VAL A 41 -14.64 -20.33 -21.47
C VAL A 41 -14.90 -21.84 -21.59
N ARG A 42 -15.58 -22.30 -22.67
CA ARG A 42 -15.83 -23.74 -22.89
C ARG A 42 -14.55 -24.55 -23.08
N HIS A 43 -13.54 -23.95 -23.70
CA HIS A 43 -12.25 -24.62 -23.88
C HIS A 43 -11.53 -24.72 -22.54
N LEU A 44 -11.53 -23.63 -21.76
CA LEU A 44 -10.95 -23.58 -20.44
C LEU A 44 -11.61 -24.57 -19.46
N GLN A 45 -12.94 -24.63 -19.43
CA GLN A 45 -13.72 -25.60 -18.65
C GLN A 45 -13.30 -27.04 -18.97
N ARG A 46 -13.02 -27.35 -20.24
CA ARG A 46 -12.55 -28.68 -20.66
C ARG A 46 -11.14 -28.98 -20.15
N LEU A 47 -10.23 -28.01 -20.20
CA LEU A 47 -8.84 -28.17 -19.73
C LEU A 47 -8.79 -28.35 -18.21
N VAL A 48 -9.53 -27.52 -17.48
CA VAL A 48 -9.70 -27.59 -16.02
C VAL A 48 -10.32 -28.91 -15.56
N ALA A 49 -11.22 -29.50 -16.34
CA ALA A 49 -11.81 -30.80 -16.02
C ALA A 49 -10.82 -31.97 -16.14
N GLY A 50 -9.66 -31.79 -16.77
CA GLY A 50 -8.64 -32.83 -16.97
C GLY A 50 -9.07 -33.99 -17.87
N ARG A 51 -10.30 -33.96 -18.43
CA ARG A 51 -10.89 -35.05 -19.22
C ARG A 51 -11.72 -34.51 -20.38
N GLY A 52 -11.61 -35.18 -21.53
CA GLY A 52 -12.44 -34.92 -22.70
C GLY A 52 -13.86 -35.50 -22.58
N PRO A 53 -14.74 -35.27 -23.59
CA PRO A 53 -16.08 -35.82 -23.63
C PRO A 53 -16.06 -37.34 -23.46
N LYS A 54 -16.94 -37.87 -22.60
CA LYS A 54 -17.02 -39.31 -22.25
C LYS A 54 -15.80 -39.87 -21.50
N GLY A 55 -15.05 -39.03 -20.79
CA GLY A 55 -13.97 -39.46 -19.89
C GLY A 55 -12.67 -39.87 -20.58
N ARG A 56 -12.52 -39.56 -21.86
CA ARG A 56 -11.27 -39.79 -22.60
C ARG A 56 -10.18 -38.83 -22.13
N PRO A 57 -8.88 -39.20 -22.24
CA PRO A 57 -7.78 -38.27 -21.99
C PRO A 57 -7.94 -37.00 -22.82
N LEU A 58 -7.50 -35.86 -22.28
CA LEU A 58 -7.40 -34.63 -23.08
C LEU A 58 -6.46 -34.90 -24.26
N GLY A 59 -6.90 -34.54 -25.48
CA GLY A 59 -5.98 -34.51 -26.62
C GLY A 59 -4.95 -33.39 -26.44
N ALA A 60 -3.85 -33.44 -27.19
CA ALA A 60 -2.80 -32.42 -27.14
C ALA A 60 -3.40 -31.02 -27.30
N VAL A 61 -3.04 -30.12 -26.38
CA VAL A 61 -3.45 -28.71 -26.43
C VAL A 61 -2.83 -28.08 -27.67
N ARG A 62 -3.59 -27.21 -28.35
CA ARG A 62 -3.05 -26.50 -29.52
C ARG A 62 -1.82 -25.68 -29.09
N PRO A 63 -0.71 -25.69 -29.84
CA PRO A 63 0.52 -24.99 -29.44
C PRO A 63 0.33 -23.51 -29.10
N ALA A 64 -0.58 -22.81 -29.77
CA ALA A 64 -0.90 -21.41 -29.46
C ALA A 64 -1.61 -21.25 -28.11
N THR A 65 -2.49 -22.18 -27.73
CA THR A 65 -3.16 -22.16 -26.43
C THR A 65 -2.20 -22.60 -25.31
N ALA A 66 -1.31 -23.56 -25.59
CA ALA A 66 -0.27 -23.96 -24.66
C ALA A 66 0.64 -22.77 -24.31
N ARG A 67 1.23 -22.12 -25.32
CA ARG A 67 2.08 -20.94 -25.12
C ARG A 67 1.37 -19.80 -24.38
N LEU A 68 0.09 -19.56 -24.72
CA LEU A 68 -0.69 -18.53 -24.03
C LEU A 68 -0.85 -18.84 -22.54
N LEU A 69 -1.19 -20.09 -22.19
CA LEU A 69 -1.36 -20.51 -20.79
C LEU A 69 -0.02 -20.53 -20.05
N GLU A 70 1.05 -20.99 -20.69
CA GLU A 70 2.41 -21.02 -20.15
C GLU A 70 2.94 -19.60 -19.89
N SER A 71 2.68 -18.67 -20.81
CA SER A 71 3.05 -17.26 -20.68
C SER A 71 2.29 -16.58 -19.54
N ILE A 72 0.99 -16.87 -19.40
CA ILE A 72 0.15 -16.29 -18.34
C ILE A 72 0.47 -16.87 -16.94
N LEU A 73 0.76 -18.17 -16.86
CA LEU A 73 0.84 -18.90 -15.58
C LEU A 73 2.26 -19.29 -15.18
N GLY A 74 3.25 -19.12 -16.06
CA GLY A 74 4.68 -19.34 -15.77
C GLY A 74 5.08 -20.80 -15.56
N VAL A 75 4.23 -21.76 -15.95
CA VAL A 75 4.44 -23.21 -15.81
C VAL A 75 4.02 -23.92 -17.09
N SER A 76 4.60 -25.09 -17.36
CA SER A 76 4.36 -25.82 -18.62
C SER A 76 2.90 -26.27 -18.77
N VAL A 77 2.41 -26.39 -20.01
CA VAL A 77 1.03 -26.84 -20.26
C VAL A 77 0.81 -28.27 -19.76
N ASP A 78 1.84 -29.11 -19.75
CA ASP A 78 1.75 -30.48 -19.26
C ASP A 78 1.55 -30.49 -17.73
N GLU A 79 2.34 -29.70 -17.00
CA GLU A 79 2.19 -29.51 -15.55
C GLU A 79 0.82 -28.89 -15.19
N LEU A 80 0.33 -27.94 -15.98
CA LEU A 80 -0.99 -27.32 -15.79
C LEU A 80 -2.13 -28.32 -15.89
N LEU A 81 -1.97 -29.41 -16.63
CA LEU A 81 -3.01 -30.42 -16.84
C LEU A 81 -2.89 -31.62 -15.89
N GLU A 82 -1.82 -31.71 -15.11
CA GLU A 82 -1.63 -32.76 -14.11
C GLU A 82 -2.50 -32.52 -12.85
N PRO A 83 -2.88 -33.59 -12.13
CA PRO A 83 -3.51 -33.46 -10.82
C PRO A 83 -2.55 -32.76 -9.84
N PRO A 84 -3.04 -31.83 -9.01
CA PRO A 84 -2.20 -31.18 -8.02
C PRO A 84 -1.73 -32.19 -6.96
N GLU A 85 -0.44 -32.18 -6.63
CA GLU A 85 0.12 -33.09 -5.62
C GLU A 85 -0.50 -32.80 -4.24
N VAL A 86 -1.37 -33.70 -3.77
CA VAL A 86 -1.96 -33.61 -2.42
C VAL A 86 -0.93 -34.10 -1.40
N GLY A 87 -0.33 -33.17 -0.66
CA GLY A 87 0.28 -33.48 0.65
C GLY A 87 1.78 -33.77 0.69
N ARG A 88 2.60 -33.15 -0.16
CA ARG A 88 4.02 -32.96 0.16
C ARG A 88 4.21 -31.59 0.78
N GLY A 89 4.86 -31.56 1.95
CA GLY A 89 5.17 -30.34 2.67
C GLY A 89 5.80 -29.33 1.72
N VAL A 90 5.28 -28.10 1.77
CA VAL A 90 5.69 -26.90 1.04
C VAL A 90 7.06 -27.08 0.35
N GLU A 91 7.06 -27.66 -0.85
CA GLU A 91 8.17 -27.43 -1.77
C GLU A 91 8.00 -25.99 -2.20
N MET A 92 8.83 -25.13 -1.61
CA MET A 92 8.82 -23.72 -1.91
C MET A 92 9.02 -23.57 -3.41
N PRO A 93 8.13 -22.88 -4.15
CA PRO A 93 8.47 -22.44 -5.48
C PRO A 93 9.79 -21.67 -5.34
N VAL A 94 10.75 -22.00 -6.21
CA VAL A 94 12.10 -21.44 -6.31
C VAL A 94 12.19 -20.10 -5.59
N ILE A 95 12.93 -20.08 -4.48
CA ILE A 95 13.09 -18.91 -3.62
C ILE A 95 13.37 -17.69 -4.51
N ARG A 96 12.38 -16.79 -4.57
CA ARG A 96 12.47 -15.57 -5.37
C ARG A 96 13.64 -14.74 -4.84
N GLU A 97 14.43 -14.17 -5.75
CA GLU A 97 15.63 -13.37 -5.42
C GLU A 97 15.36 -12.42 -4.24
N GLY A 98 16.20 -12.51 -3.21
CA GLY A 98 16.16 -11.62 -2.04
C GLY A 98 15.55 -12.21 -0.77
N PHE A 99 14.72 -13.25 -0.85
CA PHE A 99 14.07 -13.81 0.35
C PHE A 99 15.04 -14.55 1.29
N ASP A 100 16.07 -15.22 0.75
CA ASP A 100 17.14 -15.83 1.58
C ASP A 100 17.86 -14.78 2.44
N ALA A 101 18.15 -13.61 1.87
CA ALA A 101 18.77 -12.51 2.59
C ALA A 101 17.86 -11.98 3.73
N VAL A 102 16.54 -12.03 3.56
CA VAL A 102 15.57 -11.70 4.61
C VAL A 102 15.66 -12.71 5.76
N LEU A 103 15.72 -14.01 5.45
CA LEU A 103 15.84 -15.07 6.45
C LEU A 103 17.16 -15.00 7.22
N GLU A 104 18.28 -14.77 6.53
CA GLU A 104 19.60 -14.60 7.14
C GLU A 104 19.62 -13.39 8.08
N ARG A 105 19.10 -12.25 7.64
CA ARG A 105 19.01 -11.05 8.47
C ARG A 105 18.08 -11.25 9.67
N PHE A 106 17.01 -12.02 9.51
CA PHE A 106 16.13 -12.36 10.63
C PHE A 106 16.82 -13.26 11.67
N ASP A 107 17.65 -14.23 11.24
CA ASP A 107 18.47 -15.02 12.18
C ASP A 107 19.42 -14.13 12.99
N GLU A 108 20.08 -13.15 12.34
CA GLU A 108 20.94 -12.17 13.01
C GLU A 108 20.16 -11.35 14.06
N TYR A 109 18.97 -10.86 13.71
CA TYR A 109 18.11 -10.10 14.63
C TYR A 109 17.62 -10.93 15.81
N ALA A 110 17.21 -12.18 15.55
CA ALA A 110 16.73 -13.10 16.57
C ALA A 110 17.86 -13.65 17.47
N GLY A 111 19.12 -13.46 17.07
CA GLY A 111 20.27 -14.07 17.74
C GLY A 111 20.29 -15.59 17.58
N TRP A 112 19.74 -16.10 16.47
CA TRP A 112 19.72 -17.51 16.14
C TRP A 112 20.95 -17.90 15.31
N ALA A 113 21.27 -19.20 15.31
CA ALA A 113 22.25 -19.73 14.37
C ALA A 113 21.68 -19.66 12.94
N GLN A 114 22.55 -19.42 11.95
CA GLN A 114 22.16 -19.33 10.54
C GLN A 114 21.34 -20.55 10.09
N GLY A 115 20.28 -20.28 9.32
CA GLY A 115 19.31 -21.26 8.82
C GLY A 115 18.25 -21.67 9.84
N THR A 116 18.18 -21.03 11.02
CA THR A 116 17.14 -21.35 12.02
C THR A 116 15.79 -20.82 11.59
N ALA A 117 15.75 -19.58 11.08
CA ALA A 117 14.57 -18.95 10.51
C ALA A 117 13.97 -19.83 9.42
N GLU A 118 14.79 -20.28 8.47
CA GLU A 118 14.37 -21.17 7.38
C GLU A 118 13.72 -22.45 7.91
N ARG A 119 14.36 -23.14 8.86
CA ARG A 119 13.79 -24.37 9.46
C ARG A 119 12.45 -24.13 10.15
N ARG A 120 12.33 -23.02 10.89
CA ARG A 120 11.08 -22.66 11.58
C ARG A 120 9.96 -22.27 10.61
N VAL A 121 10.30 -21.51 9.57
CA VAL A 121 9.36 -21.14 8.50
C VAL A 121 8.83 -22.38 7.78
N ARG A 122 9.72 -23.30 7.37
CA ARG A 122 9.32 -24.57 6.73
C ARG A 122 8.44 -25.45 7.64
N GLY A 123 8.65 -25.39 8.94
CA GLY A 123 7.86 -26.13 9.94
C GLY A 123 6.54 -25.48 10.34
N SER A 124 6.25 -24.26 9.87
CA SER A 124 5.06 -23.50 10.27
C SER A 124 3.85 -23.86 9.43
N VAL A 125 2.68 -23.98 10.08
CA VAL A 125 1.41 -24.24 9.39
C VAL A 125 0.73 -22.92 9.04
N VAL A 126 0.58 -22.63 7.75
CA VAL A 126 -0.18 -21.48 7.27
C VAL A 126 -1.67 -21.82 7.29
N GLY A 127 -2.41 -21.28 8.26
CA GLY A 127 -3.85 -21.54 8.43
C GLY A 127 -4.74 -20.68 7.52
N GLU A 128 -5.94 -21.18 7.19
CA GLU A 128 -7.00 -20.50 6.41
C GLU A 128 -7.71 -19.35 7.20
N ARG A 129 -6.97 -18.43 7.84
CA ARG A 129 -7.56 -17.29 8.58
C ARG A 129 -8.03 -16.14 7.68
N SER A 130 -7.89 -16.26 6.35
CA SER A 130 -8.15 -15.17 5.40
C SER A 130 -9.64 -14.80 5.28
N ALA A 131 -10.58 -15.72 5.48
CA ALA A 131 -12.00 -15.46 5.27
C ALA A 131 -12.65 -14.60 6.36
N THR A 132 -12.29 -14.79 7.63
CA THR A 132 -12.84 -14.02 8.76
C THR A 132 -12.31 -12.58 8.83
N ARG A 133 -11.08 -12.34 8.34
CA ARG A 133 -10.45 -11.01 8.32
C ARG A 133 -11.13 -10.01 7.37
N ARG A 134 -11.77 -10.50 6.29
CA ARG A 134 -12.37 -9.64 5.24
C ARG A 134 -13.55 -8.79 5.72
N ASN A 135 -14.17 -9.15 6.83
CA ASN A 135 -15.39 -8.49 7.32
C ASN A 135 -15.11 -7.40 8.37
N VAL A 136 -13.85 -7.16 8.73
CA VAL A 136 -13.50 -6.16 9.74
C VAL A 136 -13.49 -4.78 9.09
N GLY A 137 -14.43 -3.90 9.42
CA GLY A 137 -14.54 -2.53 8.91
C GLY A 137 -13.59 -1.53 9.57
N ARG A 138 -13.38 -0.37 8.94
CA ARG A 138 -12.53 0.71 9.47
C ARG A 138 -13.05 1.20 10.83
N THR A 139 -14.35 1.41 10.94
CA THR A 139 -15.01 1.83 12.19
C THR A 139 -14.80 0.82 13.32
N GLN A 140 -14.76 -0.48 13.04
CA GLN A 140 -14.51 -1.51 14.06
C GLN A 140 -13.07 -1.46 14.57
N LEU A 141 -12.10 -1.27 13.67
CA LEU A 141 -10.69 -1.12 14.05
C LEU A 141 -10.50 0.13 14.91
N THR A 142 -11.05 1.27 14.49
CA THR A 142 -10.96 2.53 15.23
C THR A 142 -11.63 2.42 16.59
N GLY A 143 -12.81 1.78 16.68
CA GLY A 143 -13.50 1.54 17.95
C GLY A 143 -12.66 0.69 18.92
N ALA A 144 -12.08 -0.41 18.45
CA ALA A 144 -11.22 -1.27 19.26
C ALA A 144 -9.97 -0.54 19.78
N LEU A 145 -9.35 0.30 18.94
CA LEU A 145 -8.18 1.10 19.36
C LEU A 145 -8.57 2.22 20.33
N ALA A 146 -9.72 2.87 20.12
CA ALA A 146 -10.23 3.88 21.05
C ALA A 146 -10.49 3.28 22.44
N GLU A 147 -11.04 2.06 22.49
CA GLU A 147 -11.24 1.31 23.74
C GLU A 147 -9.91 0.89 24.37
N TYR A 148 -8.96 0.37 23.58
CA TYR A 148 -7.66 -0.07 24.07
C TYR A 148 -6.86 1.07 24.71
N TYR A 149 -6.84 2.25 24.09
CA TYR A 149 -6.04 3.37 24.59
C TYR A 149 -6.75 4.28 25.59
N ALA A 150 -8.10 4.21 25.70
CA ALA A 150 -9.08 4.81 26.63
C ALA A 150 -8.90 6.26 27.14
N GLU A 151 -7.69 6.75 27.37
CA GLU A 151 -7.33 8.03 27.96
C GLU A 151 -6.20 8.70 27.16
N PRO A 152 -6.51 9.45 26.09
CA PRO A 152 -5.47 10.15 25.36
C PRO A 152 -4.87 11.28 26.20
N PRO A 153 -3.55 11.54 26.14
CA PRO A 153 -2.96 12.69 26.82
C PRO A 153 -3.60 14.00 26.37
N PRO A 154 -3.58 15.05 27.22
CA PRO A 154 -4.15 16.34 26.87
C PRO A 154 -3.64 16.82 25.50
N ARG A 155 -4.56 17.34 24.67
CA ARG A 155 -4.33 17.89 23.33
C ARG A 155 -4.13 16.87 22.20
N HIS A 156 -4.07 15.57 22.48
CA HIS A 156 -4.05 14.54 21.44
C HIS A 156 -5.41 13.86 21.36
N VAL A 157 -5.87 13.65 20.13
CA VAL A 157 -7.21 13.13 19.84
C VAL A 157 -7.16 12.25 18.62
N LEU A 158 -8.11 11.33 18.49
CA LEU A 158 -8.37 10.67 17.23
C LEU A 158 -8.90 11.71 16.23
N TYR A 159 -8.35 11.71 15.03
CA TYR A 159 -8.80 12.57 13.95
C TYR A 159 -10.22 12.18 13.56
N GLY A 160 -11.13 13.13 13.70
CA GLY A 160 -12.48 13.03 13.16
C GLY A 160 -12.72 14.10 12.10
N ILE A 161 -13.68 13.81 11.24
CA ILE A 161 -14.18 14.74 10.23
C ILE A 161 -15.71 14.73 10.28
N ARG A 162 -16.30 15.92 10.39
CA ARG A 162 -17.74 16.13 10.26
C ARG A 162 -18.05 16.69 8.89
N CYS A 163 -18.83 15.95 8.12
CA CYS A 163 -19.26 16.28 6.76
C CYS A 163 -20.80 16.26 6.72
N GLY A 164 -21.42 17.44 6.82
CA GLY A 164 -22.88 17.54 6.98
C GLY A 164 -23.36 16.86 8.26
N ALA A 165 -24.20 15.84 8.12
CA ALA A 165 -24.73 15.03 9.23
C ALA A 165 -23.85 13.80 9.55
N THR A 166 -22.86 13.50 8.72
CA THR A 166 -21.96 12.36 8.93
C THR A 166 -20.77 12.80 9.75
N GLU A 167 -20.44 12.02 10.78
CA GLU A 167 -19.18 12.13 11.50
C GLU A 167 -18.40 10.84 11.32
N VAL A 168 -17.14 10.98 10.91
CA VAL A 168 -16.24 9.85 10.68
C VAL A 168 -14.97 10.04 11.50
N VAL A 169 -14.57 9.01 12.25
CA VAL A 169 -13.35 9.02 13.07
C VAL A 169 -12.37 7.98 12.55
N THR A 170 -11.09 8.33 12.46
CA THR A 170 -10.01 7.43 12.04
C THR A 170 -9.13 7.00 13.22
N SER A 171 -8.26 6.02 12.98
CA SER A 171 -7.22 5.61 13.94
C SER A 171 -6.03 6.58 14.01
N ILE A 172 -6.07 7.71 13.31
CA ILE A 172 -4.97 8.68 13.30
C ILE A 172 -5.06 9.54 14.56
N VAL A 173 -4.03 9.52 15.40
CA VAL A 173 -3.88 10.48 16.49
C VAL A 173 -3.23 11.75 15.97
N THR A 174 -3.85 12.87 16.28
CA THR A 174 -3.39 14.21 15.89
C THR A 174 -3.59 15.22 17.02
N ARG A 175 -3.21 16.47 16.76
CA ARG A 175 -3.49 17.64 17.61
C ARG A 175 -3.76 18.86 16.73
N PRO A 176 -4.44 19.92 17.21
CA PRO A 176 -4.82 21.06 16.38
C PRO A 176 -3.67 21.70 15.57
N GLY A 177 -2.47 21.79 16.14
CA GLY A 177 -1.30 22.35 15.46
C GLY A 177 -0.70 21.46 14.35
N TRP A 178 -1.17 20.22 14.20
CA TRP A 178 -0.75 19.30 13.16
C TRP A 178 -1.72 19.23 11.96
N LEU A 179 -2.83 19.97 12.01
CA LEU A 179 -3.81 20.02 10.93
C LEU A 179 -3.70 21.35 10.18
N GLY A 180 -4.13 21.37 8.91
CA GLY A 180 -4.08 22.58 8.09
C GLY A 180 -2.68 23.18 7.96
N LEU A 181 -1.65 22.35 7.86
CA LEU A 181 -0.25 22.74 7.84
C LEU A 181 0.09 23.64 6.66
N ALA A 182 -0.52 23.46 5.49
CA ALA A 182 -0.23 24.25 4.27
C ALA A 182 1.28 24.44 4.02
N CYS A 183 2.06 23.38 4.29
CA CYS A 183 3.52 23.41 4.23
C CYS A 183 3.96 23.05 2.82
N ALA A 184 4.50 24.01 2.06
CA ALA A 184 5.08 23.74 0.76
C ALA A 184 6.23 22.71 0.88
N LEU A 185 6.14 21.61 0.14
CA LEU A 185 7.19 20.59 0.10
C LEU A 185 8.33 21.06 -0.83
N GLY A 186 9.57 20.84 -0.43
CA GLY A 186 10.79 21.48 -0.93
C GLY A 186 11.34 22.49 0.09
N GLU A 187 10.76 23.68 0.14
CA GLU A 187 11.27 24.77 1.00
C GLU A 187 10.85 24.63 2.48
N GLY A 188 9.63 24.12 2.70
CA GLY A 188 8.98 24.06 4.01
C GLY A 188 9.26 22.76 4.80
N ASP A 189 9.65 21.67 4.14
CA ASP A 189 9.97 20.39 4.77
C ASP A 189 11.49 20.22 4.99
N GLN A 190 11.91 20.52 6.21
CA GLN A 190 13.31 20.57 6.61
C GLN A 190 13.63 19.43 7.58
N LEU A 191 13.26 18.21 7.20
CA LEU A 191 13.70 17.00 7.91
C LEU A 191 15.18 16.75 7.61
N ALA A 192 15.95 16.48 8.67
CA ALA A 192 17.38 16.25 8.57
C ALA A 192 17.74 14.81 8.95
N PHE A 193 18.66 14.21 8.19
CA PHE A 193 19.21 12.92 8.55
C PHE A 193 20.23 13.04 9.70
N VAL A 194 20.04 12.23 10.73
CA VAL A 194 21.01 12.01 11.81
C VAL A 194 21.57 10.58 11.76
N PRO A 195 22.88 10.40 12.05
CA PRO A 195 23.47 9.07 12.19
C PRO A 195 22.74 8.22 13.22
N GLU A 196 22.93 6.89 13.13
CA GLU A 196 22.18 5.87 13.86
C GLU A 196 21.89 6.24 15.32
N VAL A 197 20.60 6.41 15.61
CA VAL A 197 20.09 6.55 16.97
C VAL A 197 19.64 5.16 17.42
N PRO A 198 20.27 4.54 18.44
CA PRO A 198 19.89 3.20 18.89
C PRO A 198 18.44 3.18 19.37
N VAL A 199 17.63 2.27 18.84
CA VAL A 199 16.34 1.90 19.44
C VAL A 199 16.60 0.76 20.41
N THR A 200 15.93 0.76 21.58
CA THR A 200 16.05 -0.36 22.52
C THR A 200 15.41 -1.60 21.89
N ARG A 201 16.24 -2.47 21.28
CA ARG A 201 15.79 -3.67 20.57
C ARG A 201 15.10 -4.64 21.53
N ARG A 202 13.77 -4.61 21.56
CA ARG A 202 12.90 -5.46 22.39
C ARG A 202 12.43 -6.75 21.70
N TRP A 203 13.22 -7.25 20.75
CA TRP A 203 12.84 -8.27 19.76
C TRP A 203 13.02 -9.74 20.17
N ARG A 204 13.56 -10.01 21.36
CA ARG A 204 14.05 -11.36 21.72
C ARG A 204 13.06 -12.24 22.46
N ASP A 205 11.83 -11.78 22.68
CA ASP A 205 10.81 -12.61 23.31
C ASP A 205 10.18 -13.61 22.32
N GLU A 206 9.76 -14.77 22.82
CA GLU A 206 9.19 -15.84 22.00
C GLU A 206 7.90 -15.43 21.28
N VAL A 207 7.12 -14.50 21.85
CA VAL A 207 5.86 -14.04 21.25
C VAL A 207 6.15 -13.28 19.95
N SER A 208 7.05 -12.30 20.01
CA SER A 208 7.48 -11.51 18.85
C SER A 208 8.14 -12.39 17.78
N LEU A 209 9.07 -13.27 18.20
CA LEU A 209 9.76 -14.17 17.28
C LEU A 209 8.80 -15.17 16.61
N GLY A 210 7.82 -15.69 17.35
CA GLY A 210 6.78 -16.57 16.81
C GLY A 210 5.91 -15.87 15.76
N ALA A 211 5.48 -14.63 16.04
CA ALA A 211 4.68 -13.85 15.10
C ALA A 211 5.46 -13.50 13.81
N ALA A 212 6.74 -13.13 13.93
CA ALA A 212 7.61 -12.87 12.79
C ALA A 212 7.85 -14.12 11.93
N VAL A 213 8.10 -15.29 12.54
CA VAL A 213 8.20 -16.57 11.80
C VAL A 213 6.90 -16.86 11.04
N GLN A 214 5.75 -16.65 11.68
CA GLN A 214 4.45 -16.87 11.02
C GLN A 214 4.25 -15.91 9.82
N ARG A 215 4.68 -14.65 9.93
CA ARG A 215 4.64 -13.69 8.81
C ARG A 215 5.53 -14.15 7.66
N LEU A 216 6.76 -14.58 7.94
CA LEU A 216 7.68 -15.08 6.91
C LEU A 216 7.13 -16.34 6.22
N ALA A 217 6.51 -17.26 6.98
CA ALA A 217 5.85 -18.43 6.40
C ALA A 217 4.68 -18.08 5.48
N GLU A 218 3.91 -17.04 5.82
CA GLU A 218 2.84 -16.54 4.96
C GLU A 218 3.35 -15.87 3.69
N VAL A 219 4.38 -15.03 3.81
CA VAL A 219 5.04 -14.40 2.65
C VAL A 219 5.55 -15.47 1.69
N ALA A 220 6.25 -16.47 2.23
CA ALA A 220 6.78 -17.59 1.45
C ALA A 220 5.66 -18.41 0.81
N GLY A 221 4.62 -18.76 1.58
CA GLY A 221 3.50 -19.58 1.10
C GLY A 221 2.62 -18.87 0.06
N ALA A 222 2.46 -17.55 0.16
CA ALA A 222 1.74 -16.74 -0.83
C ALA A 222 2.59 -16.35 -2.04
N GLY A 223 3.90 -16.64 -2.02
CA GLY A 223 4.85 -16.21 -3.04
C GLY A 223 5.00 -14.69 -3.11
N VAL A 224 4.70 -13.96 -2.04
CA VAL A 224 4.84 -12.50 -2.02
C VAL A 224 6.31 -12.14 -2.00
N ARG A 225 6.71 -11.15 -2.81
CA ARG A 225 8.09 -10.65 -2.81
C ARG A 225 8.32 -9.82 -1.55
N MET A 226 9.38 -10.14 -0.82
CA MET A 226 9.83 -9.36 0.33
C MET A 226 11.33 -9.14 0.19
N THR A 227 11.71 -7.87 0.05
CA THR A 227 13.10 -7.43 -0.09
C THR A 227 13.39 -6.45 1.03
N ASP A 228 14.60 -6.48 1.58
CA ASP A 228 14.99 -5.48 2.56
C ASP A 228 15.48 -4.21 1.87
N VAL A 229 14.73 -3.12 2.08
CA VAL A 229 15.05 -1.78 1.59
C VAL A 229 15.26 -0.84 2.77
N PRO A 230 16.15 0.17 2.65
CA PRO A 230 16.32 1.17 3.68
C PRO A 230 15.04 2.02 3.82
N LEU A 231 14.64 2.31 5.05
CA LEU A 231 13.56 3.26 5.37
C LEU A 231 14.09 4.39 6.24
N TYR A 232 13.37 5.50 6.30
CA TYR A 232 13.53 6.50 7.34
C TYR A 232 12.55 6.27 8.48
N ARG A 233 13.08 6.06 9.69
CA ARG A 233 12.30 6.23 10.91
C ARG A 233 12.40 7.65 11.41
N LEU A 234 11.29 8.18 11.89
CA LEU A 234 11.24 9.51 12.51
C LEU A 234 11.83 9.43 13.92
N VAL A 235 12.65 10.42 14.27
CA VAL A 235 13.23 10.57 15.61
C VAL A 235 12.59 11.75 16.31
N GLU A 236 12.44 12.86 15.60
CA GLU A 236 11.82 14.09 16.08
C GLU A 236 11.00 14.75 14.97
N VAL A 237 9.92 15.43 15.35
CA VAL A 237 9.12 16.24 14.43
C VAL A 237 8.52 17.47 15.13
N ASP A 238 8.65 18.61 14.48
CA ASP A 238 7.88 19.82 14.72
C ASP A 238 7.15 20.21 13.44
N ALA A 239 5.86 19.84 13.38
CA ALA A 239 4.94 20.21 12.32
C ALA A 239 4.08 21.38 12.78
N ARG A 240 4.08 22.45 11.99
CA ARG A 240 3.32 23.69 12.21
C ARG A 240 2.94 24.33 10.87
N LEU A 241 2.07 25.33 10.91
CA LEU A 241 1.66 26.07 9.71
C LEU A 241 2.89 26.54 8.91
N GLY A 242 2.93 26.18 7.63
CA GLY A 242 3.94 26.52 6.65
C GLY A 242 5.29 25.80 6.82
N LYS A 243 5.46 24.94 7.83
CA LYS A 243 6.78 24.35 8.12
C LYS A 243 6.73 23.00 8.80
N ILE A 244 7.56 22.08 8.33
CA ILE A 244 7.88 20.80 8.98
C ILE A 244 9.38 20.78 9.23
N THR A 245 9.78 20.52 10.47
CA THR A 245 11.18 20.28 10.83
C THR A 245 11.28 19.03 11.67
N GLY A 246 12.47 18.46 11.77
CA GLY A 246 12.66 17.24 12.54
C GLY A 246 13.89 16.47 12.11
N THR A 247 14.03 15.27 12.65
CA THR A 247 15.14 14.39 12.33
C THR A 247 14.67 12.99 12.02
N VAL A 248 15.35 12.37 11.06
CA VAL A 248 15.15 10.98 10.66
C VAL A 248 16.46 10.22 10.76
N THR A 249 16.38 8.91 10.94
CA THR A 249 17.53 8.01 10.83
C THR A 249 17.17 6.79 10.01
N ALA A 250 18.18 6.10 9.49
CA ALA A 250 17.97 4.92 8.65
C ALA A 250 17.51 3.72 9.49
N THR A 251 16.64 2.91 8.92
CA THR A 251 16.21 1.61 9.46
C THR A 251 15.98 0.62 8.32
N SER A 252 15.69 -0.63 8.66
CA SER A 252 15.41 -1.71 7.69
C SER A 252 13.89 -1.92 7.51
N PHE A 253 13.46 -2.15 6.26
CA PHE A 253 12.08 -2.55 5.97
C PHE A 253 11.76 -3.91 6.58
N VAL A 254 12.68 -4.87 6.57
CA VAL A 254 12.49 -6.17 7.24
C VAL A 254 12.31 -5.98 8.75
N GLU A 255 13.07 -5.07 9.36
CA GLU A 255 12.88 -4.73 10.78
C GLU A 255 11.46 -4.17 11.03
N TYR A 256 10.98 -3.28 10.15
CA TYR A 256 9.62 -2.77 10.26
C TYR A 256 8.55 -3.87 10.06
N ALA A 257 8.67 -4.65 8.99
CA ALA A 257 7.72 -5.67 8.55
C ALA A 257 7.57 -6.84 9.53
N LEU A 258 8.60 -7.11 10.33
CA LEU A 258 8.61 -8.18 11.33
C LEU A 258 8.33 -7.68 12.76
N THR A 259 7.97 -6.41 12.94
CA THR A 259 7.48 -5.88 14.23
C THR A 259 6.25 -5.01 14.10
N MET A 260 6.43 -3.72 13.82
CA MET A 260 5.35 -2.72 13.89
C MET A 260 4.23 -3.06 12.88
N ASP A 261 4.59 -3.61 11.73
CA ASP A 261 3.65 -4.10 10.73
C ASP A 261 2.75 -5.25 11.23
N LEU A 262 3.24 -6.05 12.18
CA LEU A 262 2.47 -7.16 12.76
C LEU A 262 1.29 -6.67 13.63
N LEU A 263 1.33 -5.41 14.09
CA LEU A 263 0.30 -4.83 14.95
C LEU A 263 -1.03 -4.64 14.21
N GLU A 264 -1.01 -4.33 12.91
CA GLU A 264 -2.21 -4.26 12.08
C GLU A 264 -2.89 -5.63 12.04
N ARG A 265 -2.09 -6.66 11.77
CA ARG A 265 -2.59 -8.03 11.67
C ARG A 265 -3.16 -8.53 12.99
N GLU A 266 -2.45 -8.30 14.10
CA GLU A 266 -2.92 -8.67 15.43
C GLU A 266 -4.25 -7.99 15.76
N LEU A 267 -4.37 -6.68 15.47
CA LEU A 267 -5.61 -5.94 15.67
C LEU A 267 -6.76 -6.52 14.85
N VAL A 268 -6.54 -6.79 13.56
CA VAL A 268 -7.57 -7.37 12.69
C VAL A 268 -8.00 -8.75 13.22
N ASP A 269 -7.05 -9.59 13.65
CA ASP A 269 -7.33 -10.91 14.24
C ASP A 269 -8.11 -10.78 15.55
N ALA A 270 -7.74 -9.85 16.42
CA ALA A 270 -8.41 -9.57 17.69
C ALA A 270 -9.86 -9.11 17.46
N VAL A 271 -10.09 -8.16 16.55
CA VAL A 271 -11.44 -7.66 16.22
C VAL A 271 -12.28 -8.75 15.55
N ALA A 272 -11.73 -9.50 14.59
CA ALA A 272 -12.44 -10.58 13.91
C ALA A 272 -12.87 -11.70 14.87
N SER A 273 -12.02 -12.02 15.85
CA SER A 273 -12.27 -13.06 16.85
C SER A 273 -12.95 -12.56 18.13
N ARG A 274 -13.17 -11.24 18.24
CA ARG A 274 -13.63 -10.56 19.47
C ARG A 274 -12.76 -10.87 20.69
N ALA A 275 -11.46 -11.06 20.48
CA ALA A 275 -10.48 -11.22 21.53
C ALA A 275 -10.04 -9.85 22.06
N SER A 276 -9.83 -9.75 23.37
CA SER A 276 -9.29 -8.54 24.01
C SER A 276 -7.77 -8.54 24.11
N ALA A 277 -7.13 -9.70 23.99
CA ALA A 277 -5.68 -9.83 24.12
C ALA A 277 -4.97 -9.43 22.82
N MET A 278 -4.04 -8.48 22.92
CA MET A 278 -3.17 -8.05 21.82
C MET A 278 -1.72 -8.00 22.34
N PRO A 279 -1.07 -9.17 22.54
CA PRO A 279 0.22 -9.25 23.23
C PRO A 279 1.37 -8.55 22.49
N LEU A 280 1.37 -8.46 21.15
CA LEU A 280 2.34 -7.65 20.42
C LEU A 280 2.09 -6.16 20.67
N ARG A 281 0.84 -5.72 20.67
CA ARG A 281 0.49 -4.33 21.02
C ARG A 281 0.87 -4.01 22.47
N ASP A 282 0.56 -4.86 23.42
CA ASP A 282 0.98 -4.73 24.83
C ASP A 282 2.51 -4.61 24.97
N ARG A 283 3.25 -5.18 24.00
CA ARG A 283 4.71 -5.15 23.97
C ARG A 283 5.28 -3.88 23.34
N TYR A 284 4.76 -3.48 22.19
CA TYR A 284 5.32 -2.44 21.34
C TYR A 284 4.64 -1.08 21.51
N LEU A 285 3.32 -1.06 21.72
CA LEU A 285 2.50 0.15 21.87
C LEU A 285 1.44 -0.04 22.98
N PRO A 286 1.84 -0.29 24.25
CA PRO A 286 0.91 -0.59 25.35
C PRO A 286 -0.05 0.55 25.71
N ASP A 287 0.36 1.78 25.42
CA ASP A 287 -0.39 2.98 25.79
C ASP A 287 -0.16 4.12 24.79
N LEU A 288 -0.93 5.20 24.89
CA LEU A 288 -0.79 6.30 23.94
C LEU A 288 0.53 7.08 24.13
N ALA A 289 1.12 7.06 25.33
CA ALA A 289 2.42 7.69 25.58
C ALA A 289 3.53 6.99 24.77
N SER A 290 3.51 5.67 24.69
CA SER A 290 4.43 4.88 23.87
C SER A 290 4.28 5.16 22.37
N THR A 291 3.05 5.46 21.91
CA THR A 291 2.83 5.90 20.52
C THR A 291 3.45 7.27 20.27
N LEU A 292 3.31 8.20 21.23
CA LEU A 292 3.85 9.56 21.14
C LEU A 292 5.38 9.64 21.34
N ASP A 293 6.01 8.62 21.94
CA ASP A 293 7.46 8.48 21.98
C ASP A 293 8.00 8.03 20.61
N ILE A 294 8.02 8.97 19.66
CA ILE A 294 8.49 8.77 18.29
C ILE A 294 9.94 8.23 18.28
N SER A 295 10.81 8.80 19.12
CA SER A 295 12.23 8.48 19.17
C SER A 295 12.53 7.07 19.69
N GLY A 296 11.75 6.62 20.69
CA GLY A 296 11.99 5.39 21.46
C GLY A 296 11.52 4.12 20.78
N ARG A 297 10.94 4.22 19.58
CA ARG A 297 10.40 3.09 18.82
C ARG A 297 10.75 3.15 17.35
N LEU A 298 10.41 2.07 16.65
CA LEU A 298 10.53 1.98 15.20
C LEU A 298 9.37 2.74 14.53
N CYS A 299 9.46 4.07 14.48
CA CYS A 299 8.46 4.92 13.84
C CYS A 299 8.73 5.08 12.34
N ALA A 300 8.53 4.02 11.55
CA ALA A 300 8.76 4.03 10.10
C ALA A 300 7.44 4.25 9.35
N GLY A 301 7.12 5.52 9.10
CA GLY A 301 5.93 5.95 8.38
C GLY A 301 6.24 6.52 7.00
N GLY A 302 5.30 7.30 6.47
CA GLY A 302 5.40 7.71 5.09
C GLY A 302 4.57 8.94 4.73
N VAL A 303 4.40 9.04 3.42
CA VAL A 303 3.72 10.14 2.75
C VAL A 303 2.57 9.57 1.95
N LEU A 304 1.48 10.32 1.88
CA LEU A 304 0.37 9.99 1.01
C LEU A 304 -0.34 11.28 0.63
N ALA A 305 -0.70 11.40 -0.64
CA ALA A 305 -1.24 12.63 -1.17
C ALA A 305 -2.54 12.41 -1.94
N LEU A 306 -3.50 13.30 -1.71
CA LEU A 306 -4.56 13.52 -2.69
C LEU A 306 -3.94 14.18 -3.92
N CYS A 307 -4.01 13.52 -5.07
CA CYS A 307 -3.62 14.12 -6.36
C CYS A 307 -4.84 14.73 -7.05
N ALA A 308 -4.77 16.04 -7.33
CA ALA A 308 -5.78 16.83 -8.01
C ALA A 308 -5.20 17.42 -9.30
N ILE A 309 -5.76 17.04 -10.45
CA ILE A 309 -5.25 17.42 -11.77
C ILE A 309 -6.29 18.25 -12.50
N ALA A 310 -5.96 19.48 -12.86
CA ALA A 310 -6.87 20.38 -13.55
C ALA A 310 -7.28 19.80 -14.92
N ARG A 311 -8.58 19.86 -15.21
CA ARG A 311 -9.14 19.46 -16.50
C ARG A 311 -9.92 20.61 -17.11
N PRO A 312 -9.79 20.82 -18.43
CA PRO A 312 -10.64 21.79 -19.11
C PRO A 312 -12.10 21.32 -19.11
N ALA A 313 -13.01 22.28 -19.31
CA ALA A 313 -14.41 21.99 -19.54
C ALA A 313 -14.58 21.02 -20.73
N ASP A 314 -15.49 20.08 -20.59
CA ASP A 314 -15.76 19.06 -21.59
C ASP A 314 -17.27 18.90 -21.81
N ARG A 315 -17.67 18.61 -23.04
CA ARG A 315 -19.09 18.52 -23.43
C ARG A 315 -19.87 17.43 -22.68
N TYR A 316 -19.20 16.39 -22.19
CA TYR A 316 -19.83 15.28 -21.49
C TYR A 316 -19.62 15.39 -19.97
N ARG A 317 -18.46 15.88 -19.55
CA ARG A 317 -18.11 15.99 -18.13
C ARG A 317 -18.67 17.25 -17.47
N GLY A 318 -18.87 18.32 -18.25
CA GLY A 318 -19.33 19.61 -17.76
C GLY A 318 -18.20 20.65 -17.61
N PRO A 319 -18.31 21.60 -16.67
CA PRO A 319 -17.34 22.69 -16.51
C PRO A 319 -15.95 22.19 -16.09
N ALA A 320 -14.97 23.09 -16.14
CA ALA A 320 -13.60 22.81 -15.74
C ALA A 320 -13.53 22.43 -14.25
N ASP A 321 -12.77 21.39 -13.93
CA ASP A 321 -12.69 20.81 -12.58
C ASP A 321 -11.27 20.29 -12.28
N TYR A 322 -11.09 19.65 -11.13
CA TYR A 322 -9.96 18.77 -10.87
C TYR A 322 -10.42 17.31 -10.92
N ALA A 323 -9.65 16.48 -11.64
CA ALA A 323 -9.66 15.05 -11.47
C ALA A 323 -8.96 14.68 -10.17
N LEU A 324 -9.71 14.09 -9.24
CA LEU A 324 -9.23 13.58 -7.97
C LEU A 324 -8.96 12.08 -8.08
N LEU A 325 -7.73 11.66 -7.82
CA LEU A 325 -7.31 10.27 -7.97
C LEU A 325 -7.46 9.50 -6.65
N VAL A 326 -8.16 8.38 -6.70
CA VAL A 326 -8.34 7.45 -5.57
C VAL A 326 -8.09 6.03 -6.07
N GLN A 327 -7.29 5.28 -5.33
CA GLN A 327 -6.90 3.92 -5.68
C GLN A 327 -7.64 2.92 -4.78
N GLU A 328 -8.06 1.80 -5.35
CA GLU A 328 -8.44 0.60 -4.62
C GLU A 328 -7.24 -0.36 -4.60
N ARG A 329 -6.67 -0.63 -3.43
CA ARG A 329 -5.47 -1.48 -3.31
C ARG A 329 -5.79 -2.93 -3.66
N SER A 330 -4.89 -3.58 -4.41
CA SER A 330 -5.07 -4.98 -4.80
C SER A 330 -5.14 -5.93 -3.60
N GLY A 331 -5.71 -7.11 -3.83
CA GLY A 331 -5.74 -8.19 -2.82
C GLY A 331 -4.37 -8.79 -2.49
N ASN A 332 -3.30 -8.38 -3.18
CA ASN A 332 -1.97 -8.98 -3.15
C ASN A 332 -0.94 -8.15 -2.38
N VAL A 333 -1.30 -6.95 -1.91
CA VAL A 333 -0.41 -6.11 -1.08
C VAL A 333 -0.39 -6.59 0.37
N LEU A 334 0.73 -6.36 1.05
CA LEU A 334 0.97 -6.80 2.42
C LEU A 334 0.04 -6.15 3.46
N ASN A 335 -0.40 -4.90 3.22
CA ASN A 335 -1.21 -4.07 4.13
C ASN A 335 -2.40 -3.42 3.42
N ALA A 336 -3.52 -3.25 4.14
CA ALA A 336 -4.72 -2.58 3.63
C ALA A 336 -5.27 -3.12 2.29
N ALA A 337 -5.16 -4.43 2.04
CA ALA A 337 -5.65 -5.07 0.83
C ALA A 337 -7.17 -4.84 0.62
N GLY A 338 -7.58 -4.41 -0.57
CA GLY A 338 -8.98 -4.13 -0.92
C GLY A 338 -9.56 -2.84 -0.31
N ARG A 339 -8.70 -1.93 0.18
CA ARG A 339 -9.12 -0.64 0.76
C ARG A 339 -8.94 0.51 -0.23
N LEU A 340 -9.77 1.53 -0.10
CA LEU A 340 -9.57 2.83 -0.75
C LEU A 340 -8.42 3.60 -0.08
N ALA A 341 -7.58 4.21 -0.90
CA ALA A 341 -6.52 5.11 -0.48
C ALA A 341 -6.33 6.23 -1.51
N VAL A 342 -5.73 7.35 -1.08
CA VAL A 342 -5.23 8.37 -2.01
C VAL A 342 -3.95 7.88 -2.68
N ILE A 343 -3.62 8.45 -3.84
CA ILE A 343 -2.44 8.12 -4.64
C ILE A 343 -1.78 9.44 -5.10
N PRO A 344 -0.45 9.60 -4.99
CA PRO A 344 0.53 8.58 -4.56
C PRO A 344 0.60 8.32 -3.04
N LYS A 345 1.10 7.14 -2.65
CA LYS A 345 1.36 6.74 -1.26
C LYS A 345 2.64 5.91 -1.17
N GLY A 346 3.49 6.22 -0.19
CA GLY A 346 4.77 5.53 -0.01
C GLY A 346 5.34 5.61 1.39
N PHE A 347 6.21 4.66 1.74
CA PHE A 347 7.09 4.82 2.89
C PHE A 347 8.10 5.93 2.63
N HIS A 348 8.47 6.66 3.67
CA HIS A 348 9.57 7.60 3.59
C HIS A 348 10.88 6.81 3.54
N GLN A 349 11.59 6.90 2.42
CA GLN A 349 12.79 6.11 2.17
C GLN A 349 13.82 6.89 1.35
N PRO A 350 15.13 6.65 1.58
CA PRO A 350 16.17 7.20 0.74
C PRO A 350 16.15 6.57 -0.65
N MET A 351 16.43 7.36 -1.68
CA MET A 351 16.69 6.84 -3.02
C MET A 351 18.14 6.38 -3.16
N ASN A 352 19.08 7.26 -2.84
CA ASN A 352 20.51 6.95 -2.75
C ASN A 352 21.26 7.81 -1.74
N ASP A 353 20.94 9.10 -1.65
CA ASP A 353 21.61 10.02 -0.74
C ASP A 353 20.79 10.13 0.53
N VAL A 354 21.17 9.35 1.54
CA VAL A 354 20.47 9.29 2.83
C VAL A 354 20.34 10.65 3.54
N ARG A 355 21.12 11.67 3.17
CA ARG A 355 21.01 13.01 3.74
C ARG A 355 20.15 13.92 2.89
N ALA A 356 20.36 13.93 1.58
CA ALA A 356 19.61 14.78 0.66
C ALA A 356 18.15 14.30 0.48
N ASP A 357 17.92 12.99 0.60
CA ASP A 357 16.61 12.36 0.38
C ASP A 357 15.71 12.40 1.63
N ALA A 358 16.14 13.03 2.72
CA ALA A 358 15.40 13.07 3.99
C ALA A 358 14.13 13.96 3.93
N GLN A 359 13.96 14.74 2.86
CA GLN A 359 12.78 15.56 2.65
C GLN A 359 11.58 14.71 2.18
N ILE A 360 10.41 15.01 2.71
CA ILE A 360 9.13 14.33 2.39
C ILE A 360 8.79 14.52 0.92
N GLY A 361 9.02 15.73 0.39
CA GLY A 361 8.78 16.05 -1.02
C GLY A 361 9.58 15.16 -1.98
N VAL A 362 10.79 14.75 -1.61
CA VAL A 362 11.63 13.86 -2.43
C VAL A 362 11.00 12.47 -2.54
N THR A 363 10.48 11.94 -1.43
CA THR A 363 9.72 10.68 -1.44
C THR A 363 8.47 10.80 -2.31
N LEU A 364 7.71 11.88 -2.15
CA LEU A 364 6.46 12.05 -2.88
C LEU A 364 6.68 12.16 -4.40
N LEU A 365 7.77 12.80 -4.84
CA LEU A 365 8.17 12.84 -6.24
C LEU A 365 8.52 11.46 -6.79
N ARG A 366 9.25 10.64 -6.02
CA ARG A 366 9.53 9.25 -6.42
C ARG A 366 8.24 8.46 -6.58
N GLU A 367 7.35 8.52 -5.59
CA GLU A 367 6.08 7.79 -5.61
C GLU A 367 5.17 8.27 -6.75
N LEU A 368 5.19 9.56 -7.09
CA LEU A 368 4.46 10.08 -8.23
C LEU A 368 4.94 9.46 -9.56
N GLU A 369 6.26 9.38 -9.76
CA GLU A 369 6.88 8.76 -10.94
C GLU A 369 6.60 7.26 -11.01
N GLU A 370 6.70 6.56 -9.88
CA GLU A 370 6.46 5.12 -9.80
C GLU A 370 4.98 4.80 -9.97
N GLU A 371 4.10 5.33 -9.12
CA GLU A 371 2.72 4.88 -9.01
C GLU A 371 1.77 5.45 -10.08
N LEU A 372 2.03 6.65 -10.62
CA LEU A 372 1.14 7.28 -11.61
C LEU A 372 1.65 7.23 -13.05
N PHE A 373 2.97 7.25 -13.27
CA PHE A 373 3.54 7.33 -14.62
C PHE A 373 4.18 6.02 -15.10
N GLY A 374 3.85 4.91 -14.44
CA GLY A 374 4.03 3.56 -14.97
C GLY A 374 5.49 3.11 -15.08
N ARG A 375 6.39 3.69 -14.28
CA ARG A 375 7.76 3.18 -14.21
C ARG A 375 7.82 2.00 -13.25
N GLY A 376 8.36 0.87 -13.71
CA GLY A 376 8.72 -0.23 -12.81
C GLY A 376 9.71 0.25 -11.75
N GLU A 377 9.55 -0.23 -10.50
CA GLU A 377 10.29 0.14 -9.27
C GLU A 377 11.58 0.94 -9.58
N VAL A 378 11.55 2.24 -9.30
CA VAL A 378 12.71 3.14 -9.37
C VAL A 378 13.69 2.83 -8.22
N ASP A 379 13.28 1.99 -7.28
CA ASP A 379 14.11 1.43 -6.23
C ASP A 379 15.24 0.52 -6.73
N SER A 380 16.43 0.87 -6.27
CA SER A 380 17.73 0.28 -6.59
C SER A 380 17.94 -1.15 -6.04
N THR A 381 16.90 -1.78 -5.50
CA THR A 381 16.97 -3.05 -4.77
C THR A 381 16.37 -4.23 -5.52
N ALA A 382 15.70 -3.98 -6.64
CA ALA A 382 15.08 -5.01 -7.47
C ALA A 382 15.84 -5.37 -8.75
N GLY A 383 16.92 -4.65 -9.08
CA GLY A 383 17.69 -4.84 -10.31
C GLY A 383 19.20 -4.74 -10.11
N THR A 384 19.95 -5.38 -11.01
CA THR A 384 21.43 -5.47 -11.05
C THR A 384 22.17 -4.12 -11.26
N ARG A 385 21.48 -2.97 -11.23
CA ARG A 385 22.06 -1.64 -11.45
C ARG A 385 21.57 -0.62 -10.43
N ARG A 386 22.43 -0.27 -9.47
CA ARG A 386 22.26 0.91 -8.61
C ARG A 386 22.51 2.17 -9.43
N VAL A 387 21.49 3.01 -9.58
CA VAL A 387 21.54 4.25 -10.35
C VAL A 387 21.86 5.38 -9.40
N ALA A 388 22.92 6.17 -9.61
CA ALA A 388 23.30 7.24 -8.68
C ALA A 388 22.28 8.39 -8.57
N VAL A 389 21.55 8.71 -9.65
CA VAL A 389 20.55 9.80 -9.71
C VAL A 389 19.26 9.27 -10.35
N PRO A 390 18.33 8.67 -9.58
CA PRO A 390 17.16 7.97 -10.14
C PRO A 390 16.17 8.93 -10.81
N MET A 391 16.04 10.14 -10.25
CA MET A 391 15.20 11.24 -10.73
C MET A 391 15.91 12.17 -11.74
N HIS A 392 16.98 11.71 -12.38
CA HIS A 392 17.66 12.51 -13.42
C HIS A 392 16.69 12.81 -14.59
N PRO A 393 16.68 14.03 -15.18
CA PRO A 393 15.73 14.40 -16.25
C PRO A 393 15.71 13.44 -17.46
N GLY A 394 16.87 12.86 -17.80
CA GLY A 394 17.00 11.86 -18.86
C GLY A 394 16.53 10.44 -18.49
N ARG A 395 15.99 10.23 -17.28
CA ARG A 395 15.54 8.94 -16.76
C ARG A 395 14.08 8.91 -16.34
N VAL A 396 13.53 10.05 -15.93
CA VAL A 396 12.11 10.16 -15.55
C VAL A 396 11.22 10.10 -16.79
N SER A 397 9.97 9.69 -16.59
CA SER A 397 8.91 9.67 -17.59
C SER A 397 8.72 11.05 -18.23
N GLU A 398 8.08 11.08 -19.41
CA GLU A 398 7.77 12.37 -20.06
C GLU A 398 6.83 13.25 -19.22
N PRO A 399 5.72 12.74 -18.64
CA PRO A 399 4.87 13.54 -17.75
C PRO A 399 5.65 14.13 -16.57
N MET A 400 6.51 13.33 -15.93
CA MET A 400 7.30 13.80 -14.79
C MET A 400 8.36 14.82 -15.21
N ARG A 401 9.02 14.63 -16.34
CA ARG A 401 9.96 15.61 -16.88
C ARG A 401 9.27 16.96 -17.11
N TRP A 402 8.08 16.94 -17.70
CA TRP A 402 7.28 18.13 -17.93
C TRP A 402 6.92 18.82 -16.60
N LEU A 403 6.52 18.07 -15.56
CA LEU A 403 6.21 18.64 -14.24
C LEU A 403 7.43 19.26 -13.55
N LEU A 404 8.62 18.69 -13.76
CA LEU A 404 9.87 19.15 -13.12
C LEU A 404 10.56 20.31 -13.86
N GLU A 405 10.19 20.59 -15.11
CA GLU A 405 10.81 21.66 -15.92
C GLU A 405 10.48 23.07 -15.42
N GLU A 406 9.28 23.28 -14.85
CA GLU A 406 8.84 24.58 -14.33
C GLU A 406 8.20 24.40 -12.95
N HIS A 407 8.70 25.15 -11.97
CA HIS A 407 8.27 25.03 -10.57
C HIS A 407 6.77 25.28 -10.34
N ASP A 408 6.13 26.07 -11.20
CA ASP A 408 4.70 26.43 -11.04
C ASP A 408 3.74 25.41 -11.66
N ARG A 409 4.24 24.40 -12.40
CA ARG A 409 3.39 23.36 -13.03
C ARG A 409 2.79 22.39 -12.03
N MET A 410 3.44 22.22 -10.88
CA MET A 410 2.99 21.32 -9.83
C MET A 410 3.22 21.94 -8.46
N ARG A 411 2.15 21.98 -7.67
CA ARG A 411 2.20 22.34 -6.26
C ARG A 411 2.15 21.07 -5.42
N MET A 412 3.05 20.96 -4.45
CA MET A 412 3.00 19.92 -3.42
C MET A 412 2.99 20.58 -2.04
N GLU A 413 1.98 20.25 -1.24
CA GLU A 413 1.87 20.75 0.13
C GLU A 413 1.60 19.59 1.10
N CYS A 414 2.29 19.54 2.23
CA CYS A 414 1.82 18.74 3.35
C CYS A 414 0.69 19.51 4.06
N THR A 415 -0.46 18.86 4.16
CA THR A 415 -1.70 19.41 4.70
C THR A 415 -1.89 19.05 6.15
N ALA A 416 -1.41 17.88 6.59
CA ALA A 416 -1.51 17.47 7.99
C ALA A 416 -0.50 16.39 8.38
N PHE A 417 -0.31 16.24 9.69
CA PHE A 417 0.50 15.21 10.31
C PHE A 417 -0.30 14.43 11.35
N GLY A 418 -0.03 13.14 11.46
CA GLY A 418 -0.63 12.29 12.49
C GLY A 418 0.13 10.98 12.70
N LEU A 419 -0.25 10.26 13.76
CA LEU A 419 0.28 8.95 14.10
C LEU A 419 -0.83 7.90 13.98
N ASN A 420 -0.64 6.88 13.16
CA ASN A 420 -1.64 5.84 12.93
C ASN A 420 -1.58 4.78 14.02
N LEU A 421 -2.63 4.64 14.81
CA LEU A 421 -2.68 3.65 15.90
C LEU A 421 -2.73 2.19 15.42
N VAL A 422 -3.05 1.95 14.14
CA VAL A 422 -3.05 0.60 13.57
C VAL A 422 -1.64 0.00 13.61
N SER A 423 -0.64 0.73 13.12
CA SER A 423 0.76 0.27 13.02
C SER A 423 1.74 1.02 13.93
N GLY A 424 1.33 2.16 14.50
CA GLY A 424 2.22 3.11 15.18
C GLY A 424 3.00 4.03 14.23
N ASN A 425 2.73 4.00 12.93
CA ASN A 425 3.48 4.81 11.97
C ASN A 425 3.10 6.28 12.01
N TYR A 426 3.98 7.13 11.49
CA TYR A 426 3.61 8.50 11.18
C TYR A 426 3.02 8.60 9.77
N GLU A 427 2.15 9.58 9.57
CA GLU A 427 1.50 9.85 8.29
C GLU A 427 1.62 11.34 7.97
N PHE A 428 2.31 11.68 6.87
CA PHE A 428 2.29 13.02 6.28
C PHE A 428 1.23 13.10 5.18
N ALA A 429 0.02 13.52 5.57
CA ALA A 429 -1.05 13.81 4.64
C ALA A 429 -0.68 15.01 3.78
N SER A 430 -0.79 14.84 2.46
CA SER A 430 -0.34 15.83 1.48
C SER A 430 -1.38 16.07 0.39
N LEU A 431 -1.20 17.14 -0.37
CA LEU A 431 -1.97 17.51 -1.55
C LEU A 431 -0.99 17.79 -2.69
N ILE A 432 -1.22 17.17 -3.83
CA ILE A 432 -0.56 17.50 -5.10
C ILE A 432 -1.61 18.16 -5.99
N VAL A 433 -1.30 19.36 -6.50
CA VAL A 433 -2.15 20.06 -7.46
C VAL A 433 -1.36 20.32 -8.74
N ILE A 434 -1.87 19.84 -9.85
CA ILE A 434 -1.38 20.16 -11.19
C ILE A 434 -2.41 21.11 -11.81
N GLU A 435 -2.08 22.40 -11.86
CA GLU A 435 -3.00 23.48 -12.24
C GLU A 435 -3.17 23.65 -13.75
N ASP A 436 -2.20 23.16 -14.53
CA ASP A 436 -2.18 23.35 -15.97
C ASP A 436 -3.09 22.33 -16.69
N ASP A 437 -4.16 22.83 -17.30
CA ASP A 437 -5.10 22.03 -18.11
C ASP A 437 -4.40 21.33 -19.29
N GLU A 438 -3.26 21.87 -19.78
CA GLU A 438 -2.47 21.24 -20.83
C GLU A 438 -1.92 19.88 -20.40
N PHE A 439 -1.58 19.73 -19.11
CA PHE A 439 -1.10 18.47 -18.59
C PHE A 439 -2.12 17.36 -18.81
N TRP A 440 -3.40 17.61 -18.47
CA TRP A 440 -4.45 16.61 -18.67
C TRP A 440 -4.64 16.25 -20.14
N ALA A 441 -4.62 17.25 -21.02
CA ALA A 441 -4.79 17.03 -22.46
C ALA A 441 -3.67 16.19 -23.08
N ARG A 442 -2.42 16.38 -22.63
CA ARG A 442 -1.24 15.67 -23.17
C ARG A 442 -0.99 14.34 -22.48
N TYR A 443 -1.09 14.32 -21.15
CA TYR A 443 -0.59 13.24 -20.30
C TYR A 443 -1.66 12.54 -19.48
N GLY A 444 -2.93 12.98 -19.53
CA GLY A 444 -4.02 12.31 -18.79
C GLY A 444 -4.18 10.83 -19.16
N GLY A 445 -3.84 10.45 -20.40
CA GLY A 445 -3.82 9.04 -20.84
C GLY A 445 -2.59 8.22 -20.41
N HIS A 446 -1.58 8.85 -19.81
CA HIS A 446 -0.41 8.16 -19.24
C HIS A 446 -0.60 7.80 -17.77
N ILE A 447 -1.71 8.25 -17.15
CA ILE A 447 -2.02 7.97 -15.76
C ILE A 447 -2.57 6.55 -15.67
N GLU A 448 -1.69 5.62 -15.34
CA GLU A 448 -2.00 4.21 -15.15
C GLU A 448 -1.49 3.79 -13.78
N ALA A 449 -2.38 3.36 -12.89
CA ALA A 449 -1.96 2.88 -11.59
C ALA A 449 -1.27 1.51 -11.75
N ASN A 450 -0.10 1.36 -11.14
CA ASN A 450 0.71 0.14 -11.18
C ASN A 450 -0.05 -1.13 -10.72
N TRP A 451 0.58 -2.28 -10.99
CA TRP A 451 0.12 -3.64 -10.66
C TRP A 451 -0.32 -3.86 -9.18
N GLU A 452 0.05 -2.98 -8.25
CA GLU A 452 -0.43 -2.99 -6.85
C GLU A 452 -1.87 -2.48 -6.68
N SER A 453 -2.44 -1.84 -7.70
CA SER A 453 -3.82 -1.37 -7.74
C SER A 453 -4.77 -2.45 -8.31
N ALA A 454 -5.91 -2.66 -7.66
CA ALA A 454 -7.04 -3.39 -8.27
C ALA A 454 -7.86 -2.47 -9.18
N GLY A 455 -7.78 -1.15 -8.97
CA GLY A 455 -8.37 -0.15 -9.85
C GLY A 455 -8.03 1.28 -9.43
N LEU A 456 -7.89 2.16 -10.42
CA LEU A 456 -7.81 3.62 -10.23
C LEU A 456 -9.19 4.23 -10.53
N ARG A 457 -9.69 5.04 -9.62
CA ARG A 457 -10.95 5.77 -9.75
C ARG A 457 -10.68 7.26 -9.81
N VAL A 458 -11.43 7.95 -10.67
CA VAL A 458 -11.33 9.40 -10.86
C VAL A 458 -12.63 10.05 -10.43
N TYR A 459 -12.54 10.97 -9.49
CA TYR A 459 -13.67 11.75 -8.98
C TYR A 459 -13.55 13.21 -9.45
N SER A 460 -14.69 13.88 -9.63
CA SER A 460 -14.71 15.32 -9.92
C SER A 460 -14.69 16.11 -8.61
N SER A 461 -13.87 17.16 -8.54
CA SER A 461 -13.93 18.14 -7.44
C SER A 461 -15.22 18.97 -7.39
N LEU A 462 -16.09 18.87 -8.42
CA LEU A 462 -17.37 19.54 -8.47
C LEU A 462 -18.55 18.68 -7.98
N ASP A 463 -18.33 17.37 -7.83
CA ASP A 463 -19.36 16.41 -7.44
C ASP A 463 -19.47 16.32 -5.90
N ARG A 464 -20.09 17.33 -5.30
CA ARG A 464 -20.27 17.42 -3.84
C ARG A 464 -20.93 16.17 -3.26
N GLU A 465 -21.92 15.62 -3.94
CA GLU A 465 -22.73 14.49 -3.46
C GLU A 465 -21.89 13.22 -3.42
N LEU A 466 -21.25 12.87 -4.53
CA LEU A 466 -20.38 11.69 -4.61
C LEU A 466 -19.20 11.80 -3.64
N LEU A 467 -18.63 13.00 -3.46
CA LEU A 467 -17.56 13.20 -2.47
C LEU A 467 -18.04 13.03 -1.03
N THR A 468 -19.29 13.41 -0.73
CA THR A 468 -19.88 13.19 0.61
C THR A 468 -20.10 11.70 0.88
N GLU A 469 -20.58 10.96 -0.12
CA GLU A 469 -20.70 9.51 -0.05
C GLU A 469 -19.34 8.83 0.12
N LEU A 470 -18.35 9.27 -0.67
CA LEU A 470 -16.99 8.73 -0.62
C LEU A 470 -16.33 8.93 0.74
N ILE A 471 -16.47 10.10 1.39
CA ILE A 471 -15.95 10.35 2.75
C ILE A 471 -16.55 9.36 3.77
N SER A 472 -17.79 8.91 3.53
CA SER A 472 -18.52 8.01 4.42
C SER A 472 -18.23 6.52 4.17
N ASP A 473 -17.43 6.19 3.15
CA ASP A 473 -17.17 4.81 2.74
C ASP A 473 -16.29 4.07 3.77
N GLU A 474 -16.76 2.91 4.24
CA GLU A 474 -16.03 2.06 5.20
C GLU A 474 -14.84 1.31 4.59
N SER A 475 -14.73 1.29 3.26
CA SER A 475 -13.61 0.67 2.55
C SER A 475 -12.34 1.51 2.57
N TRP A 476 -12.37 2.77 3.02
CA TRP A 476 -11.14 3.55 3.21
C TRP A 476 -10.17 2.91 4.21
N SER A 477 -8.87 3.05 3.94
CA SER A 477 -7.87 2.97 5.01
C SER A 477 -7.92 4.23 5.88
N ASN A 478 -7.48 4.12 7.14
CA ASN A 478 -7.57 5.23 8.09
C ASN A 478 -6.71 6.42 7.68
N GLU A 479 -5.48 6.15 7.26
CA GLU A 479 -4.55 7.15 6.74
C GLU A 479 -5.03 7.71 5.40
N GLY A 480 -5.58 6.86 4.51
CA GLY A 480 -6.11 7.29 3.21
C GLY A 480 -7.24 8.30 3.36
N LEU A 481 -8.21 8.02 4.24
CA LEU A 481 -9.31 8.95 4.52
C LEU A 481 -8.83 10.24 5.17
N PHE A 482 -7.86 10.15 6.08
CA PHE A 482 -7.24 11.32 6.71
C PHE A 482 -6.61 12.26 5.67
N ALA A 483 -5.79 11.72 4.76
CA ALA A 483 -5.16 12.49 3.70
C ALA A 483 -6.16 13.00 2.66
N PHE A 484 -7.17 12.20 2.32
CA PHE A 484 -8.25 12.62 1.43
C PHE A 484 -8.99 13.84 1.99
N CYS A 485 -9.42 13.79 3.25
CA CYS A 485 -10.19 14.88 3.87
C CYS A 485 -9.36 16.15 4.04
N GLU A 486 -8.12 16.06 4.56
CA GLU A 486 -7.25 17.24 4.71
C GLU A 486 -6.81 17.80 3.35
N GLY A 487 -6.60 16.93 2.35
CA GLY A 487 -6.37 17.31 0.96
C GLY A 487 -7.56 18.09 0.37
N LEU A 488 -8.80 17.59 0.51
CA LEU A 488 -10.00 18.29 0.06
C LEU A 488 -10.22 19.62 0.78
N ARG A 489 -10.01 19.66 2.09
CA ARG A 489 -10.09 20.91 2.88
C ARG A 489 -9.12 21.95 2.36
N ARG A 490 -7.90 21.54 2.00
CA ARG A 490 -6.90 22.44 1.43
C ARG A 490 -7.25 22.82 0.00
N LEU A 491 -7.69 21.88 -0.84
CA LEU A 491 -8.11 22.14 -2.21
C LEU A 491 -9.27 23.13 -2.28
N ALA A 492 -10.22 23.08 -1.34
CA ALA A 492 -11.31 24.07 -1.20
C ALA A 492 -10.82 25.51 -1.01
N GLN A 493 -9.62 25.69 -0.43
CA GLN A 493 -9.02 27.01 -0.23
C GLN A 493 -8.27 27.51 -1.48
N LEU A 494 -7.81 26.59 -2.33
CA LEU A 494 -6.93 26.87 -3.46
C LEU A 494 -7.68 26.94 -4.79
N GLY A 495 -8.57 25.99 -5.05
CA GLY A 495 -9.05 25.68 -6.40
C GLY A 495 -10.18 26.55 -6.96
N GLY A 496 -10.64 27.57 -6.24
CA GLY A 496 -11.61 28.56 -6.72
C GLY A 496 -12.88 27.94 -7.32
N GLU A 497 -13.24 28.36 -8.54
CA GLU A 497 -14.46 27.91 -9.23
C GLU A 497 -14.41 26.43 -9.69
N ARG A 498 -13.23 25.79 -9.70
CA ARG A 498 -13.07 24.37 -10.06
C ARG A 498 -13.45 23.43 -8.91
N VAL A 499 -13.82 23.97 -7.76
CA VAL A 499 -14.03 23.18 -6.55
C VAL A 499 -15.39 23.46 -5.94
N ASN A 500 -16.17 22.39 -5.76
CA ASN A 500 -17.42 22.38 -5.03
C ASN A 500 -17.47 21.16 -4.10
N VAL A 501 -16.50 21.08 -3.19
CA VAL A 501 -16.40 19.99 -2.21
C VAL A 501 -17.35 20.21 -1.04
N PRO A 502 -17.75 19.16 -0.30
CA PRO A 502 -18.57 19.34 0.89
C PRO A 502 -17.84 20.15 1.97
N THR A 503 -18.61 20.90 2.76
CA THR A 503 -18.07 21.57 3.93
C THR A 503 -17.70 20.53 4.98
N MET A 504 -16.45 20.56 5.39
CA MET A 504 -15.89 19.62 6.35
C MET A 504 -15.33 20.37 7.54
N GLU A 505 -15.52 19.85 8.74
CA GLU A 505 -14.90 20.34 9.96
C GLU A 505 -14.10 19.22 10.62
N ALA A 506 -12.79 19.41 10.74
CA ALA A 506 -11.94 18.47 11.47
C ALA A 506 -12.30 18.54 12.96
N THR A 507 -12.84 17.45 13.50
CA THR A 507 -13.10 17.32 14.92
C THR A 507 -11.82 16.85 15.59
N ALA A 508 -11.03 17.81 16.04
CA ALA A 508 -9.99 17.60 17.04
C ALA A 508 -10.54 17.87 18.45
N SER A 509 -11.77 17.42 18.73
CA SER A 509 -12.44 17.64 19.99
C SER A 509 -12.00 16.57 20.99
N GLY A 510 -11.16 16.96 21.94
CA GLY A 510 -11.06 16.24 23.21
C GLY A 510 -12.44 16.28 23.85
N ARG A 511 -12.91 15.14 24.35
CA ARG A 511 -14.16 15.09 25.12
C ARG A 511 -14.15 16.10 26.26
#